data_AF-A0A7G5ZE84-F1
#
_entry.id   AF-A0A7G5ZE84-F1
#
_cell.length_a   1.000
_cell.length_b   1.000
_cell.length_c   1.000
_cell.angle_alpha   90.00
_cell.angle_beta   90.00
_cell.angle_gamma   90.00
#
_symmetry.space_group_name_H-M   'P 1'
#
loop_
_entity.id
_entity.type
_entity.pdbx_description
1 polymer ?
#
loop_
_entity_poly.entity_id
_entity_poly.type
_entity_poly.pdbx_seq_one_letter_code
_entity_poly.pdbx_strand_id
1 'polypeptide(L)'
;MYAFASLLTNDAAKRQAYLDAVSQYADFALGLNPLGRSFVTGLGADVVQSPTHLDSYFTKAGLSDGVSSEHVGKPIGNVPGIVVFGPTEGRSGAAYQTAVSNKVYPRWESLPGLRRWADGWSLINGNEFSTWETMVWNVAMHGFLYDAGKDPNARLLPGECTGSAPAAQTRQLACPAGQAGGIARERRASCVGSGWIVGSWQTVADSCSAPPASAQCTVGSNGSILLARLPAKLVCVQRVDTGAQQRVAEGKAAFAAPPAAPGVTVYGFSGINQYGACVDKVTQMSCAAAKR
;
A
#
# COMPACT_ATOMS: atom_id res chain seq x y z
N MET A 1 -35.49 -14.81 13.90
CA MET A 1 -36.84 -15.40 14.04
C MET A 1 -37.94 -14.32 14.06
N TYR A 2 -37.86 -13.29 14.92
CA TYR A 2 -38.90 -12.26 15.04
C TYR A 2 -39.19 -11.47 13.76
N ALA A 3 -38.18 -11.15 12.95
CA ALA A 3 -38.38 -10.51 11.64
C ALA A 3 -39.37 -11.31 10.77
N PHE A 4 -39.15 -12.62 10.61
CA PHE A 4 -40.08 -13.48 9.88
C PHE A 4 -41.45 -13.62 10.56
N ALA A 5 -41.48 -13.71 11.89
CA ALA A 5 -42.74 -13.79 12.63
C ALA A 5 -43.63 -12.54 12.42
N SER A 6 -43.02 -11.35 12.28
CA SER A 6 -43.72 -10.10 11.98
C SER A 6 -44.42 -10.11 10.62
N LEU A 7 -43.83 -10.79 9.63
CA LEU A 7 -44.37 -10.92 8.28
C LEU A 7 -45.51 -11.95 8.22
N LEU A 8 -45.46 -12.98 9.07
CA LEU A 8 -46.43 -14.09 9.07
C LEU A 8 -47.66 -13.83 9.94
N THR A 9 -47.63 -12.81 10.80
CA THR A 9 -48.76 -12.48 11.68
C THR A 9 -49.71 -11.46 11.03
N ASN A 10 -51.02 -11.71 11.18
CA ASN A 10 -52.08 -10.77 10.82
C ASN A 10 -52.53 -9.88 11.99
N ASP A 11 -52.02 -10.14 13.20
CA ASP A 11 -52.31 -9.36 14.39
C ASP A 11 -51.35 -8.17 14.46
N ALA A 12 -51.91 -6.95 14.41
CA ALA A 12 -51.12 -5.71 14.37
C ALA A 12 -50.30 -5.49 15.64
N ALA A 13 -50.84 -5.83 16.82
CA ALA A 13 -50.12 -5.66 18.09
C ALA A 13 -48.95 -6.64 18.18
N LYS A 14 -49.15 -7.89 17.75
CA LYS A 14 -48.05 -8.87 17.67
C LYS A 14 -47.00 -8.46 16.65
N ARG A 15 -47.41 -7.95 15.48
CA ARG A 15 -46.49 -7.43 14.47
C ARG A 15 -45.61 -6.34 15.06
N GLN A 16 -46.20 -5.36 15.74
CA GLN A 16 -45.44 -4.29 16.38
C GLN A 16 -44.47 -4.82 17.45
N ALA A 17 -44.92 -5.73 18.32
CA ALA A 17 -44.05 -6.32 19.33
C ALA A 17 -42.84 -7.07 18.71
N TYR A 18 -43.02 -7.72 17.57
CA TYR A 18 -41.91 -8.35 16.84
C TYR A 18 -40.97 -7.32 16.19
N LEU A 19 -41.49 -6.22 15.65
CA LEU A 19 -40.68 -5.11 15.14
C LEU A 19 -39.83 -4.49 16.25
N ASP A 20 -40.42 -4.25 17.42
CA ASP A 20 -39.73 -3.70 18.59
C ASP A 20 -38.63 -4.65 19.06
N ALA A 21 -38.89 -5.96 19.09
CA ALA A 21 -37.89 -6.96 19.44
C ALA A 21 -36.71 -6.96 18.46
N VAL A 22 -36.95 -6.94 17.14
CA VAL A 22 -35.88 -6.88 16.14
C VAL A 22 -35.07 -5.59 16.28
N SER A 23 -35.74 -4.47 16.53
CA SER A 23 -35.10 -3.16 16.76
C SER A 23 -34.18 -3.21 17.99
N GLN A 24 -34.62 -3.79 19.10
CA GLN A 24 -33.79 -3.93 20.30
C GLN A 24 -32.53 -4.79 20.06
N TYR A 25 -32.63 -5.87 19.28
CA TYR A 25 -31.44 -6.67 18.93
C TYR A 25 -30.46 -5.90 18.03
N ALA A 26 -30.99 -5.12 17.08
CA ALA A 26 -30.17 -4.26 16.23
C ALA A 26 -29.47 -3.17 17.04
N ASP A 27 -30.20 -2.49 17.93
CA ASP A 27 -29.66 -1.45 18.80
C ASP A 27 -28.61 -2.00 19.76
N PHE A 28 -28.80 -3.20 20.30
CA PHE A 28 -27.83 -3.87 21.17
C PHE A 28 -26.48 -4.04 20.48
N ALA A 29 -26.47 -4.45 19.20
CA ALA A 29 -25.24 -4.60 18.41
C ALA A 29 -24.54 -3.25 18.16
N LEU A 30 -25.29 -2.15 18.13
CA LEU A 30 -24.79 -0.80 17.84
C LEU A 30 -24.46 0.05 19.08
N GLY A 31 -24.60 -0.52 20.29
CA GLY A 31 -24.17 0.13 21.52
C GLY A 31 -25.24 0.36 22.57
N LEU A 32 -26.50 0.00 22.32
CA LEU A 32 -27.55 -0.02 23.34
C LEU A 32 -27.42 -1.27 24.23
N ASN A 33 -26.27 -1.40 24.86
CA ASN A 33 -25.91 -2.51 25.75
C ASN A 33 -25.19 -1.98 27.00
N PRO A 34 -24.99 -2.80 28.05
CA PRO A 34 -24.39 -2.35 29.30
C PRO A 34 -22.94 -1.86 29.22
N LEU A 35 -22.27 -2.07 28.08
CA LEU A 35 -20.92 -1.58 27.80
C LEU A 35 -20.93 -0.26 26.99
N GLY A 36 -22.07 0.17 26.46
CA GLY A 36 -22.18 1.38 25.64
C GLY A 36 -21.39 1.30 24.34
N ARG A 37 -21.14 0.09 23.85
CA ARG A 37 -20.16 -0.19 22.78
C ARG A 37 -20.83 -0.87 21.60
N SER A 38 -20.52 -0.39 20.39
CA SER A 38 -20.86 -1.10 19.16
C SER A 38 -19.98 -2.35 19.02
N PHE A 39 -20.62 -3.49 18.80
CA PHE A 39 -19.96 -4.74 18.44
C PHE A 39 -19.71 -4.86 16.93
N VAL A 40 -19.93 -3.78 16.18
CA VAL A 40 -19.69 -3.70 14.73
C VAL A 40 -18.43 -2.86 14.47
N THR A 41 -17.46 -3.41 13.75
CA THR A 41 -16.25 -2.68 13.39
C THR A 41 -16.58 -1.48 12.50
N GLY A 42 -15.96 -0.34 12.77
CA GLY A 42 -16.09 0.87 11.94
C GLY A 42 -17.44 1.59 12.02
N LEU A 43 -18.38 1.14 12.87
CA LEU A 43 -19.70 1.75 13.01
C LEU A 43 -20.01 2.06 14.48
N GLY A 44 -20.19 3.34 14.82
CA GLY A 44 -20.44 3.81 16.18
C GLY A 44 -19.31 4.68 16.75
N ALA A 45 -19.52 5.28 17.92
CA ALA A 45 -18.53 6.14 18.57
C ALA A 45 -17.53 5.36 19.43
N ASP A 46 -17.96 4.26 20.05
CA ASP A 46 -17.11 3.28 20.72
C ASP A 46 -17.28 1.93 20.02
N VAL A 47 -16.22 1.44 19.37
CA VAL A 47 -16.28 0.31 18.44
C VAL A 47 -15.25 -0.75 18.77
N VAL A 48 -15.45 -1.96 18.27
CA VAL A 48 -14.45 -3.04 18.33
C VAL A 48 -13.17 -2.63 17.61
N GLN A 49 -12.07 -2.61 18.35
CA GLN A 49 -10.75 -2.26 17.85
C GLN A 49 -9.94 -3.49 17.48
N SER A 50 -10.19 -4.66 18.05
CA SER A 50 -9.35 -5.85 17.86
C SER A 50 -10.20 -7.08 17.60
N PRO A 51 -10.97 -7.12 16.49
CA PRO A 51 -11.68 -8.34 16.12
C PRO A 51 -10.67 -9.46 15.84
N THR A 52 -11.03 -10.71 16.13
CA THR A 52 -10.25 -11.89 15.76
C THR A 52 -10.38 -12.11 14.24
N HIS A 53 -9.75 -11.25 13.45
CA HIS A 53 -9.76 -11.26 11.99
C HIS A 53 -8.34 -11.01 11.47
N LEU A 54 -7.85 -11.88 10.57
CA LEU A 54 -6.46 -11.84 10.11
C LEU A 54 -6.17 -10.58 9.28
N ASP A 55 -7.03 -10.21 8.34
CA ASP A 55 -6.77 -9.02 7.51
C ASP A 55 -6.80 -7.75 8.38
N SER A 56 -7.76 -7.67 9.32
CA SER A 56 -7.86 -6.53 10.25
C SER A 56 -6.62 -6.43 11.14
N TYR A 57 -6.00 -7.55 11.52
CA TYR A 57 -4.78 -7.54 12.34
C TYR A 57 -3.63 -6.80 11.65
N PHE A 58 -3.43 -7.04 10.35
CA PHE A 58 -2.36 -6.39 9.59
C PHE A 58 -2.74 -4.96 9.15
N THR A 59 -3.95 -4.79 8.61
CA THR A 59 -4.42 -3.52 8.03
C THR A 59 -4.65 -2.43 9.07
N LYS A 60 -5.07 -2.80 10.30
CA LYS A 60 -5.24 -1.83 11.41
C LYS A 60 -3.95 -1.12 11.77
N ALA A 61 -2.83 -1.84 11.76
CA ALA A 61 -1.53 -1.30 12.18
C ALA A 61 -0.59 -1.00 11.00
N GLY A 62 -1.02 -1.24 9.76
CA GLY A 62 -0.19 -1.08 8.57
C GLY A 62 1.03 -2.00 8.58
N LEU A 63 0.88 -3.22 9.10
CA LEU A 63 1.94 -4.23 9.17
C LEU A 63 1.99 -5.03 7.87
N SER A 64 3.11 -5.69 7.58
CA SER A 64 3.20 -6.61 6.43
C SER A 64 2.50 -7.93 6.74
N ASP A 65 1.59 -8.36 5.87
CA ASP A 65 0.99 -9.71 5.84
C ASP A 65 1.85 -10.73 5.06
N GLY A 66 2.89 -10.26 4.36
CA GLY A 66 3.76 -11.08 3.52
C GLY A 66 3.23 -11.33 2.11
N VAL A 67 2.09 -10.75 1.74
CA VAL A 67 1.42 -10.91 0.45
C VAL A 67 1.28 -9.56 -0.26
N SER A 68 0.77 -8.53 0.42
CA SER A 68 0.58 -7.18 -0.12
C SER A 68 1.40 -6.14 0.62
N SER A 69 1.94 -5.18 -0.13
CA SER A 69 2.65 -4.01 0.42
C SER A 69 1.77 -2.75 0.49
N GLU A 70 0.53 -2.82 0.01
CA GLU A 70 -0.31 -1.62 -0.15
C GLU A 70 -0.60 -0.90 1.18
N HIS A 71 -0.85 -1.68 2.23
CA HIS A 71 -1.17 -1.20 3.58
C HIS A 71 0.08 -1.02 4.46
N VAL A 72 1.27 -1.43 4.02
CA VAL A 72 2.49 -1.36 4.85
C VAL A 72 2.88 0.10 5.09
N GLY A 73 2.97 0.48 6.37
CA GLY A 73 3.20 1.87 6.79
C GLY A 73 1.98 2.79 6.60
N LYS A 74 0.82 2.23 6.23
CA LYS A 74 -0.44 2.96 6.03
C LYS A 74 -1.58 2.26 6.78
N PRO A 75 -1.70 2.49 8.10
CA PRO A 75 -2.83 2.00 8.88
C PRO A 75 -4.15 2.46 8.26
N ILE A 76 -5.01 1.51 7.87
CA ILE A 76 -6.35 1.78 7.32
C ILE A 76 -7.48 1.41 8.29
N GLY A 77 -7.15 0.80 9.43
CA GLY A 77 -8.11 0.37 10.43
C GLY A 77 -8.58 -1.07 10.23
N ASN A 78 -9.60 -1.47 10.99
CA ASN A 78 -10.23 -2.78 10.82
C ASN A 78 -11.08 -2.81 9.56
N VAL A 79 -11.25 -3.99 8.97
CA VAL A 79 -12.31 -4.22 7.98
C VAL A 79 -13.66 -3.81 8.59
N PRO A 80 -14.40 -2.86 7.99
CA PRO A 80 -15.64 -2.36 8.57
C PRO A 80 -16.79 -3.35 8.40
N GLY A 81 -17.79 -3.25 9.27
CA GLY A 81 -19.02 -4.04 9.19
C GLY A 81 -18.92 -5.46 9.78
N ILE A 82 -17.82 -5.84 10.41
CA ILE A 82 -17.69 -7.12 11.12
C ILE A 82 -18.44 -7.02 12.45
N VAL A 83 -19.39 -7.93 12.67
CA VAL A 83 -20.12 -8.05 13.94
C VAL A 83 -19.52 -9.19 14.76
N VAL A 84 -18.88 -8.87 15.87
CA VAL A 84 -18.27 -9.90 16.75
C VAL A 84 -19.32 -10.58 17.63
N PHE A 85 -18.98 -11.75 18.20
CA PHE A 85 -19.87 -12.50 19.09
C PHE A 85 -20.34 -11.70 20.32
N GLY A 86 -19.50 -10.83 20.86
CA GLY A 86 -19.85 -9.98 22.01
C GLY A 86 -19.70 -10.70 23.36
N PRO A 87 -20.45 -10.29 24.40
CA PRO A 87 -20.28 -10.81 25.75
C PRO A 87 -20.59 -12.31 25.86
N THR A 88 -19.81 -13.02 26.66
CA THR A 88 -19.99 -14.46 26.88
C THR A 88 -20.07 -14.81 28.36
N GLU A 89 -20.96 -15.74 28.72
CA GLU A 89 -21.07 -16.22 30.11
C GLU A 89 -19.76 -16.88 30.57
N GLY A 90 -19.23 -17.81 29.76
CA GLY A 90 -17.96 -18.48 30.00
C GLY A 90 -16.79 -17.82 29.29
N ARG A 91 -15.57 -18.22 29.64
CA ARG A 91 -14.35 -17.91 28.89
C ARG A 91 -13.46 -19.15 28.78
N SER A 92 -12.66 -19.23 27.72
CA SER A 92 -11.65 -20.28 27.61
C SER A 92 -10.55 -20.08 28.64
N GLY A 93 -10.08 -21.18 29.24
CA GLY A 93 -8.90 -21.21 30.10
C GLY A 93 -7.57 -21.17 29.33
N ALA A 94 -7.61 -21.16 27.99
CA ALA A 94 -6.40 -21.13 27.18
C ALA A 94 -5.55 -19.87 27.44
N ALA A 95 -4.22 -20.04 27.46
CA ALA A 95 -3.27 -18.97 27.81
C ALA A 95 -3.45 -17.71 26.93
N TYR A 96 -3.72 -17.89 25.64
CA TYR A 96 -3.91 -16.77 24.73
C TYR A 96 -5.21 -15.99 24.99
N GLN A 97 -6.31 -16.63 25.41
CA GLN A 97 -7.56 -15.92 25.74
C GLN A 97 -7.49 -15.26 27.13
N THR A 98 -6.83 -15.92 28.07
CA THR A 98 -6.65 -15.41 29.44
C THR A 98 -5.72 -14.19 29.49
N ALA A 99 -4.84 -14.01 28.49
CA ALA A 99 -4.03 -12.80 28.35
C ALA A 99 -4.86 -11.51 28.26
N VAL A 100 -6.06 -11.57 27.68
CA VAL A 100 -7.00 -10.44 27.60
C VAL A 100 -7.97 -10.48 28.77
N SER A 101 -8.66 -11.61 28.98
CA SER A 101 -9.76 -11.68 29.96
C SER A 101 -9.31 -11.53 31.42
N ASN A 102 -8.05 -11.86 31.78
CA ASN A 102 -7.51 -11.59 33.12
C ASN A 102 -7.19 -10.12 33.38
N LYS A 103 -7.23 -9.26 32.35
CA LYS A 103 -6.96 -7.82 32.48
C LYS A 103 -8.22 -6.99 32.70
N VAL A 104 -9.39 -7.61 32.65
CA VAL A 104 -10.64 -6.92 32.93
C VAL A 104 -10.76 -6.66 34.43
N TYR A 105 -11.26 -5.47 34.77
CA TYR A 105 -11.57 -5.08 36.14
C TYR A 105 -13.02 -4.60 36.23
N PRO A 106 -13.83 -5.09 37.19
CA PRO A 106 -13.57 -6.21 38.11
C PRO A 106 -13.22 -7.54 37.40
N ARG A 107 -12.77 -8.54 38.17
CA ARG A 107 -12.42 -9.87 37.64
C ARG A 107 -13.58 -10.45 36.83
N TRP A 108 -13.28 -11.15 35.75
CA TRP A 108 -14.26 -11.70 34.80
C TRP A 108 -15.45 -12.38 35.49
N GLU A 109 -15.18 -13.24 36.47
CA GLU A 109 -16.19 -14.04 37.18
C GLU A 109 -17.14 -13.19 38.04
N SER A 110 -16.72 -11.97 38.41
CA SER A 110 -17.54 -11.01 39.16
C SER A 110 -18.36 -10.07 38.28
N LEU A 111 -18.13 -10.09 36.96
CA LEU A 111 -18.90 -9.26 36.03
C LEU A 111 -20.27 -9.89 35.76
N PRO A 112 -21.33 -9.07 35.61
CA PRO A 112 -22.58 -9.51 35.00
C PRO A 112 -22.33 -10.05 33.58
N GLY A 113 -23.13 -11.02 33.13
CA GLY A 113 -22.92 -11.71 31.84
C GLY A 113 -22.73 -10.77 30.65
N LEU A 114 -23.58 -9.75 30.51
CA LEU A 114 -23.49 -8.76 29.42
C LEU A 114 -22.30 -7.79 29.54
N ARG A 115 -21.53 -7.84 30.62
CA ARG A 115 -20.28 -7.10 30.82
C ARG A 115 -19.04 -7.99 30.74
N ARG A 116 -19.20 -9.31 30.55
CA ARG A 116 -18.11 -10.26 30.35
C ARG A 116 -17.60 -10.20 28.92
N TRP A 117 -16.93 -9.10 28.61
CA TRP A 117 -16.31 -8.85 27.32
C TRP A 117 -15.12 -7.92 27.49
N ALA A 118 -14.12 -8.06 26.62
CA ALA A 118 -13.04 -7.11 26.49
C ALA A 118 -12.53 -7.11 25.06
N ASP A 119 -12.06 -5.96 24.61
CA ASP A 119 -11.48 -5.79 23.28
C ASP A 119 -10.07 -6.40 23.24
N GLY A 120 -9.87 -7.40 22.40
CA GLY A 120 -8.59 -8.07 22.28
C GLY A 120 -8.63 -9.24 21.32
N TRP A 121 -7.72 -9.21 20.33
CA TRP A 121 -7.68 -10.16 19.22
C TRP A 121 -7.63 -11.63 19.65
N SER A 122 -7.00 -11.92 20.80
CA SER A 122 -6.89 -13.29 21.31
C SER A 122 -8.07 -13.76 22.16
N LEU A 123 -9.06 -12.91 22.46
CA LEU A 123 -10.30 -13.32 23.15
C LEU A 123 -11.32 -13.82 22.13
N ILE A 124 -11.02 -14.97 21.53
CA ILE A 124 -11.75 -15.56 20.42
C ILE A 124 -13.26 -15.63 20.69
N ASN A 125 -13.66 -16.14 21.86
CA ASN A 125 -15.07 -16.36 22.18
C ASN A 125 -15.93 -15.07 22.17
N GLY A 126 -15.34 -13.88 22.31
CA GLY A 126 -16.07 -12.61 22.28
C GLY A 126 -15.73 -11.68 21.12
N ASN A 127 -14.56 -11.86 20.48
CA ASN A 127 -14.07 -10.98 19.42
C ASN A 127 -13.96 -11.64 18.04
N GLU A 128 -14.19 -12.95 17.94
CA GLU A 128 -14.40 -13.61 16.66
C GLU A 128 -15.81 -13.34 16.12
N PHE A 129 -16.03 -13.72 14.88
CA PHE A 129 -17.28 -13.63 14.16
C PHE A 129 -17.38 -14.81 13.20
N SER A 130 -18.59 -15.12 12.77
CA SER A 130 -18.79 -16.05 11.67
C SER A 130 -19.92 -15.59 10.77
N THR A 131 -19.89 -16.05 9.53
CA THR A 131 -20.92 -15.72 8.55
C THR A 131 -22.30 -16.14 9.05
N TRP A 132 -22.42 -17.28 9.74
CA TRP A 132 -23.69 -17.88 10.12
C TRP A 132 -24.16 -17.57 11.55
N GLU A 133 -23.27 -17.20 12.49
CA GLU A 133 -23.68 -16.87 13.87
C GLU A 133 -23.90 -15.38 14.10
N THR A 134 -23.15 -14.50 13.45
CA THR A 134 -23.32 -13.04 13.63
C THR A 134 -23.74 -12.35 12.35
N MET A 135 -23.03 -12.59 11.25
CA MET A 135 -23.18 -11.74 10.08
C MET A 135 -24.52 -11.87 9.37
N VAL A 136 -24.96 -13.11 9.09
CA VAL A 136 -26.24 -13.35 8.42
C VAL A 136 -27.42 -12.75 9.19
N TRP A 137 -27.40 -12.85 10.53
CA TRP A 137 -28.49 -12.34 11.34
C TRP A 137 -28.47 -10.83 11.42
N ASN A 138 -27.29 -10.22 11.53
CA ASN A 138 -27.17 -8.76 11.54
C ASN A 138 -27.64 -8.16 10.20
N VAL A 139 -27.22 -8.75 9.07
CA VAL A 139 -27.70 -8.36 7.73
C VAL A 139 -29.21 -8.54 7.61
N ALA A 140 -29.76 -9.69 8.03
CA ALA A 140 -31.20 -9.93 7.96
C ALA A 140 -32.01 -8.96 8.84
N MET A 141 -31.53 -8.64 10.05
CA MET A 141 -32.19 -7.70 10.95
C MET A 141 -32.18 -6.28 10.38
N HIS A 142 -31.01 -5.75 9.99
CA HIS A 142 -30.92 -4.40 9.47
C HIS A 142 -31.59 -4.26 8.10
N GLY A 143 -31.48 -5.26 7.22
CA GLY A 143 -32.20 -5.27 5.94
C GLY A 143 -33.72 -5.31 6.12
N PHE A 144 -34.22 -5.97 7.16
CA PHE A 144 -35.64 -5.99 7.50
C PHE A 144 -36.13 -4.67 8.10
N LEU A 145 -35.33 -4.02 8.93
CA LEU A 145 -35.65 -2.71 9.53
C LEU A 145 -35.45 -1.53 8.57
N TYR A 146 -34.76 -1.77 7.45
CA TYR A 146 -34.45 -0.75 6.47
C TYR A 146 -35.70 -0.31 5.70
N ASP A 147 -35.92 1.00 5.67
CA ASP A 147 -37.00 1.62 4.89
C ASP A 147 -36.41 2.28 3.65
N ALA A 148 -36.34 1.52 2.55
CA ALA A 148 -35.85 2.03 1.27
C ALA A 148 -36.68 3.22 0.73
N GLY A 149 -37.91 3.40 1.20
CA GLY A 149 -38.73 4.57 0.85
C GLY A 149 -38.18 5.88 1.44
N LYS A 150 -37.33 5.79 2.48
CA LYS A 150 -36.60 6.91 3.06
C LYS A 150 -35.22 7.11 2.45
N ASP A 151 -34.82 6.24 1.53
CA ASP A 151 -33.59 6.50 0.80
C ASP A 151 -33.71 7.81 0.05
N PRO A 152 -32.64 8.62 0.01
CA PRO A 152 -32.57 9.63 -1.01
C PRO A 152 -32.75 8.93 -2.36
N ASN A 153 -33.64 9.46 -3.20
CA ASN A 153 -33.99 8.98 -4.54
C ASN A 153 -32.77 8.28 -5.17
N ALA A 154 -32.85 7.02 -5.61
CA ALA A 154 -31.66 6.18 -5.92
C ALA A 154 -30.58 6.82 -6.84
N ARG A 155 -30.91 7.90 -7.56
CA ARG A 155 -29.97 8.83 -8.23
C ARG A 155 -29.03 9.62 -7.29
N LEU A 156 -29.30 9.61 -5.99
CA LEU A 156 -28.62 10.37 -4.93
C LEU A 156 -27.91 9.43 -3.92
N LEU A 157 -27.88 8.12 -4.19
CA LEU A 157 -26.88 7.24 -3.56
C LEU A 157 -25.49 7.85 -3.81
N PRO A 158 -24.53 7.72 -2.87
CA PRO A 158 -23.26 8.43 -2.94
C PRO A 158 -22.56 8.12 -4.27
N GLY A 159 -22.52 9.09 -5.18
CA GLY A 159 -21.91 8.87 -6.49
C GLY A 159 -22.08 9.96 -7.53
N GLU A 160 -23.17 10.73 -7.54
CA GLU A 160 -23.30 11.82 -8.52
C GLU A 160 -23.00 13.17 -7.88
N CYS A 161 -21.71 13.46 -7.79
CA CYS A 161 -21.25 14.83 -7.62
C CYS A 161 -21.82 15.66 -8.76
N THR A 162 -22.56 16.72 -8.44
CA THR A 162 -23.14 17.60 -9.45
C THR A 162 -22.03 18.27 -10.25
N GLY A 163 -22.11 18.21 -11.58
CA GLY A 163 -21.12 18.74 -12.50
C GLY A 163 -20.06 17.72 -12.92
N SER A 164 -19.36 18.02 -14.02
CA SER A 164 -18.27 17.17 -14.51
C SER A 164 -17.13 17.09 -13.49
N ALA A 165 -16.55 15.90 -13.33
CA ALA A 165 -15.33 15.73 -12.55
C ALA A 165 -14.27 16.75 -12.97
N PRO A 166 -13.57 17.38 -12.02
CA PRO A 166 -12.38 18.17 -12.35
C PRO A 166 -11.42 17.35 -13.20
N ALA A 167 -10.85 17.98 -14.24
CA ALA A 167 -9.86 17.34 -15.07
C ALA A 167 -8.69 16.79 -14.22
N ALA A 168 -8.17 15.63 -14.62
CA ALA A 168 -7.01 15.04 -13.96
C ALA A 168 -5.86 16.04 -13.95
N GLN A 169 -5.20 16.18 -12.80
CA GLN A 169 -4.06 17.07 -12.66
C GLN A 169 -2.79 16.26 -12.86
N THR A 170 -1.89 16.75 -13.71
CA THR A 170 -0.59 16.14 -13.96
C THR A 170 0.54 17.05 -13.48
N ARG A 171 1.65 16.46 -13.04
CA ARG A 171 2.85 17.19 -12.65
C ARG A 171 4.10 16.37 -12.98
N GLN A 172 5.08 17.03 -13.59
CA GLN A 172 6.42 16.51 -13.76
C GLN A 172 7.28 16.83 -12.52
N LEU A 173 8.03 15.86 -12.03
CA LEU A 173 9.06 16.04 -11.01
C LEU A 173 10.42 15.69 -11.61
N ALA A 174 11.45 16.39 -11.16
CA ALA A 174 12.84 16.03 -11.46
C ALA A 174 13.21 14.71 -10.79
N CYS A 175 14.11 13.96 -11.42
CA CYS A 175 14.70 12.79 -10.80
C CYS A 175 15.54 13.17 -9.57
N PRO A 176 15.77 12.22 -8.64
CA PRO A 176 16.75 12.38 -7.57
C PRO A 176 18.13 12.78 -8.12
N ALA A 177 18.93 13.43 -7.27
CA ALA A 177 20.27 13.88 -7.65
C ALA A 177 21.10 12.71 -8.22
N GLY A 178 21.77 12.96 -9.35
CA GLY A 178 22.57 11.95 -10.03
C GLY A 178 21.76 10.92 -10.82
N GLN A 179 20.55 11.27 -11.26
CA GLN A 179 19.74 10.53 -12.24
C GLN A 179 19.29 11.47 -13.37
N ALA A 180 18.98 10.90 -14.53
CA ALA A 180 18.41 11.62 -15.68
C ALA A 180 17.01 11.05 -16.01
N GLY A 181 16.11 11.91 -16.49
CA GLY A 181 14.72 11.57 -16.79
C GLY A 181 13.72 12.48 -16.06
N GLY A 182 12.52 11.96 -15.79
CA GLY A 182 11.54 12.63 -14.94
C GLY A 182 10.46 11.68 -14.43
N ILE A 183 9.80 12.09 -13.35
CA ILE A 183 8.68 11.37 -12.72
C ILE A 183 7.39 12.13 -13.05
N ALA A 184 6.48 11.50 -13.80
CA ALA A 184 5.15 12.03 -14.02
C ALA A 184 4.21 11.53 -12.93
N ARG A 185 3.56 12.46 -12.24
CA ARG A 185 2.50 12.16 -11.27
C ARG A 185 1.16 12.66 -11.78
N GLU A 186 0.11 11.96 -11.40
CA GLU A 186 -1.28 12.29 -11.67
C GLU A 186 -2.10 12.22 -10.39
N ARG A 187 -3.11 13.08 -10.25
CA ARG A 187 -4.18 12.91 -9.26
C ARG A 187 -5.53 13.16 -9.88
N ARG A 188 -6.53 12.37 -9.46
CA ARG A 188 -7.92 12.45 -9.91
C ARG A 188 -8.81 12.86 -8.76
N ALA A 189 -9.93 13.50 -9.08
CA ALA A 189 -10.98 13.72 -8.11
C ALA A 189 -11.86 12.47 -8.02
N SER A 190 -12.23 12.12 -6.79
CA SER A 190 -13.23 11.09 -6.50
C SER A 190 -14.46 11.75 -5.92
N CYS A 191 -15.63 11.23 -6.26
CA CYS A 191 -16.87 11.73 -5.67
C CYS A 191 -17.05 11.16 -4.27
N VAL A 192 -17.21 12.04 -3.28
CA VAL A 192 -17.50 11.65 -1.89
C VAL A 192 -18.66 12.52 -1.39
N GLY A 193 -19.80 11.87 -1.12
CA GLY A 193 -21.04 12.60 -0.85
C GLY A 193 -21.50 13.39 -2.07
N SER A 194 -21.66 14.71 -1.90
CA SER A 194 -22.03 15.64 -2.99
C SER A 194 -20.85 16.44 -3.55
N GLY A 195 -19.61 16.15 -3.11
CA GLY A 195 -18.43 16.95 -3.43
C GLY A 195 -17.32 16.16 -4.12
N TRP A 196 -16.67 16.79 -5.10
CA TRP A 196 -15.45 16.28 -5.71
C TRP A 196 -14.27 16.49 -4.76
N ILE A 197 -13.67 15.40 -4.28
CA ILE A 197 -12.45 15.44 -3.45
C ILE A 197 -11.26 15.06 -4.32
N VAL A 198 -10.27 15.95 -4.43
CA VAL A 198 -9.02 15.68 -5.17
C VAL A 198 -8.16 14.70 -4.36
N GLY A 199 -7.88 13.53 -4.94
CA GLY A 199 -7.05 12.50 -4.32
C GLY A 199 -5.56 12.86 -4.24
N SER A 200 -4.80 11.98 -3.62
CA SER A 200 -3.34 12.07 -3.52
C SER A 200 -2.66 11.88 -4.89
N TRP A 201 -1.48 12.47 -5.06
CA TRP A 201 -0.63 12.26 -6.24
C TRP A 201 -0.15 10.81 -6.32
N GLN A 202 -0.39 10.17 -7.46
CA GLN A 202 0.11 8.85 -7.82
C GLN A 202 1.16 8.98 -8.92
N THR A 203 2.22 8.17 -8.90
CA THR A 203 3.18 8.12 -10.00
C THR A 203 2.57 7.33 -11.16
N VAL A 204 2.48 7.95 -12.35
CA VAL A 204 1.94 7.31 -13.57
C VAL A 204 3.04 6.97 -14.57
N ALA A 205 4.20 7.62 -14.48
CA ALA A 205 5.41 7.22 -15.19
C ALA A 205 6.65 7.63 -14.41
N ASP A 206 7.68 6.78 -14.45
CA ASP A 206 9.00 7.07 -13.91
C ASP A 206 10.04 6.68 -14.97
N SER A 207 10.71 7.69 -15.52
CA SER A 207 11.80 7.49 -16.49
C SER A 207 13.18 7.76 -15.88
N CYS A 208 13.25 7.85 -14.54
CA CYS A 208 14.49 8.12 -13.87
C CYS A 208 15.45 6.94 -14.00
N SER A 209 16.59 7.22 -14.60
CA SER A 209 17.67 6.27 -14.78
C SER A 209 18.95 6.85 -14.22
N ALA A 210 19.77 5.98 -13.61
CA ALA A 210 21.15 6.36 -13.34
C ALA A 210 21.78 6.83 -14.65
N PRO A 211 22.60 7.91 -14.64
CA PRO A 211 23.37 8.30 -15.78
C PRO A 211 24.12 7.06 -16.25
N PRO A 212 24.22 6.82 -17.56
CA PRO A 212 25.06 5.75 -18.05
C PRO A 212 26.42 5.88 -17.36
N ALA A 213 26.84 4.81 -16.69
CA ALA A 213 28.04 4.84 -15.88
C ALA A 213 29.17 5.46 -16.70
N SER A 214 29.78 6.53 -16.16
CA SER A 214 30.83 7.26 -16.86
C SER A 214 31.88 6.29 -17.37
N ALA A 215 32.31 6.47 -18.62
CA ALA A 215 33.36 5.69 -19.24
C ALA A 215 34.53 5.50 -18.25
N GLN A 216 34.86 4.24 -17.97
CA GLN A 216 35.93 3.90 -17.04
C GLN A 216 37.21 3.76 -17.85
N CYS A 217 38.24 4.54 -17.48
CA CYS A 217 39.59 4.32 -17.94
C CYS A 217 40.48 3.93 -16.77
N THR A 218 41.04 2.72 -16.79
CA THR A 218 41.93 2.21 -15.75
C THR A 218 43.29 1.85 -16.33
N VAL A 219 44.34 2.13 -15.57
CA VAL A 219 45.71 1.71 -15.85
C VAL A 219 46.02 0.49 -14.97
N GLY A 220 46.25 -0.67 -15.61
CA GLY A 220 46.65 -1.90 -14.96
C GLY A 220 48.07 -1.84 -14.38
N SER A 221 48.42 -2.81 -13.54
CA SER A 221 49.75 -2.88 -12.90
C SER A 221 50.91 -3.05 -13.88
N ASN A 222 50.64 -3.61 -15.07
CA ASN A 222 51.59 -3.71 -16.19
C ASN A 222 51.60 -2.45 -17.09
N GLY A 223 50.87 -1.39 -16.70
CA GLY A 223 50.72 -0.15 -17.48
C GLY A 223 49.78 -0.27 -18.68
N SER A 224 49.06 -1.38 -18.84
CA SER A 224 48.00 -1.48 -19.85
C SER A 224 46.84 -0.53 -19.52
N ILE A 225 46.21 0.05 -20.54
CA ILE A 225 44.99 0.84 -20.35
C ILE A 225 43.80 -0.02 -20.72
N LEU A 226 42.83 -0.14 -19.82
CA LEU A 226 41.54 -0.75 -20.06
C LEU A 226 40.45 0.32 -20.04
N LEU A 227 39.71 0.39 -21.14
CA LEU A 227 38.55 1.25 -21.29
C LEU A 227 37.30 0.38 -21.27
N ALA A 228 36.36 0.68 -20.38
CA ALA A 228 35.10 -0.03 -20.26
C ALA A 228 33.93 0.93 -20.16
N ARG A 229 32.73 0.46 -20.54
CA ARG A 229 31.49 1.25 -20.52
C ARG A 229 31.60 2.48 -21.41
N LEU A 230 32.29 2.35 -22.55
CA LEU A 230 32.39 3.41 -23.55
C LEU A 230 31.00 3.67 -24.16
N PRO A 231 30.59 4.93 -24.38
CA PRO A 231 29.35 5.25 -25.07
C PRO A 231 29.26 4.59 -26.45
N ALA A 232 28.08 4.10 -26.84
CA ALA A 232 27.88 3.38 -28.10
C ALA A 232 28.26 4.18 -29.36
N LYS A 233 28.30 5.51 -29.26
CA LYS A 233 28.75 6.41 -30.34
C LYS A 233 30.27 6.45 -30.54
N LEU A 234 31.07 5.86 -29.64
CA LEU A 234 32.52 5.78 -29.81
C LEU A 234 32.89 4.57 -30.64
N VAL A 235 33.62 4.81 -31.72
CA VAL A 235 34.13 3.76 -32.61
C VAL A 235 35.64 3.59 -32.48
N CYS A 236 36.33 4.62 -31.97
CA CYS A 236 37.78 4.69 -31.92
C CYS A 236 38.24 5.48 -30.68
N VAL A 237 39.38 5.11 -30.12
CA VAL A 237 40.02 5.81 -29.00
C VAL A 237 41.49 6.04 -29.31
N GLN A 238 42.04 7.16 -28.85
CA GLN A 238 43.44 7.53 -29.06
C GLN A 238 44.10 7.96 -27.76
N ARG A 239 45.28 7.43 -27.47
CA ARG A 239 46.16 7.90 -26.40
C ARG A 239 46.79 9.25 -26.77
N VAL A 240 46.75 10.21 -25.86
CA VAL A 240 47.31 11.54 -26.10
C VAL A 240 48.84 11.53 -26.07
N ASP A 241 49.44 10.68 -25.24
CA ASP A 241 50.88 10.63 -25.02
C ASP A 241 51.65 9.95 -26.17
N THR A 242 51.08 8.91 -26.77
CA THR A 242 51.74 8.13 -27.83
C THR A 242 51.10 8.26 -29.20
N GLY A 243 49.91 8.85 -29.28
CA GLY A 243 49.10 8.85 -30.49
C GLY A 243 48.53 7.49 -30.88
N ALA A 244 48.77 6.43 -30.10
CA ALA A 244 48.30 5.08 -30.39
C ALA A 244 46.76 5.05 -30.43
N GLN A 245 46.20 4.31 -31.39
CA GLN A 245 44.76 4.20 -31.61
C GLN A 245 44.27 2.77 -31.43
N GLN A 246 43.03 2.62 -30.95
CA GLN A 246 42.34 1.33 -30.80
C GLN A 246 40.89 1.47 -31.21
N ARG A 247 40.36 0.44 -31.87
CA ARG A 247 38.92 0.34 -32.15
C ARG A 247 38.16 -0.02 -30.89
N VAL A 248 36.96 0.56 -30.76
CA VAL A 248 36.02 0.18 -29.71
C VAL A 248 35.24 -1.04 -30.16
N ALA A 249 35.27 -2.11 -29.36
CA ALA A 249 34.49 -3.31 -29.57
C ALA A 249 33.66 -3.58 -28.32
N GLU A 250 32.34 -3.74 -28.48
CA GLU A 250 31.42 -4.04 -27.36
C GLU A 250 31.52 -3.04 -26.18
N GLY A 251 31.73 -1.76 -26.49
CA GLY A 251 31.89 -0.70 -25.49
C GLY A 251 33.21 -0.79 -24.68
N LYS A 252 34.21 -1.51 -25.20
CA LYS A 252 35.53 -1.69 -24.59
C LYS A 252 36.66 -1.39 -25.57
N ALA A 253 37.82 -1.02 -25.05
CA ALA A 253 39.08 -0.93 -25.79
C ALA A 253 40.26 -1.14 -24.84
N ALA A 254 41.40 -1.60 -25.36
CA ALA A 254 42.58 -1.85 -24.55
C ALA A 254 43.88 -1.45 -25.26
N PHE A 255 44.82 -0.88 -24.52
CA PHE A 255 46.17 -0.59 -24.99
C PHE A 255 47.18 -1.46 -24.23
N ALA A 256 47.88 -2.35 -24.94
CA ALA A 256 48.83 -3.29 -24.33
C ALA A 256 50.23 -2.70 -24.08
N ALA A 257 50.67 -1.74 -24.90
CA ALA A 257 52.00 -1.13 -24.82
C ALA A 257 52.05 0.25 -25.53
N PRO A 258 53.03 1.12 -25.21
CA PRO A 258 53.93 1.04 -24.06
C PRO A 258 53.18 1.30 -22.73
N PRO A 259 53.74 0.92 -21.56
CA PRO A 259 53.13 1.18 -20.26
C PRO A 259 52.71 2.65 -20.10
N ALA A 260 51.49 2.88 -19.63
CA ALA A 260 50.98 4.21 -19.29
C ALA A 260 51.15 4.49 -17.79
N ALA A 261 51.45 5.74 -17.44
CA ALA A 261 51.36 6.19 -16.06
C ALA A 261 49.88 6.50 -15.70
N PRO A 262 49.48 6.40 -14.42
CA PRO A 262 48.21 6.97 -13.97
C PRO A 262 48.10 8.46 -14.36
N GLY A 263 46.93 8.89 -14.81
CA GLY A 263 46.68 10.25 -15.30
C GLY A 263 46.80 10.42 -16.82
N VAL A 264 47.21 9.38 -17.57
CA VAL A 264 47.21 9.43 -19.05
C VAL A 264 45.80 9.74 -19.56
N THR A 265 45.75 10.61 -20.57
CA THR A 265 44.52 11.03 -21.23
C THR A 265 44.27 10.19 -22.47
N VAL A 266 43.01 9.81 -22.69
CA VAL A 266 42.52 9.14 -23.89
C VAL A 266 41.39 9.97 -24.50
N TYR A 267 41.47 10.24 -25.80
CA TYR A 267 40.40 10.83 -26.59
C TYR A 267 39.48 9.76 -27.16
N GLY A 268 38.17 10.00 -27.15
CA GLY A 268 37.17 9.17 -27.82
C GLY A 268 36.63 9.85 -29.07
N PHE A 269 36.43 9.07 -30.13
CA PHE A 269 36.08 9.53 -31.47
C PHE A 269 34.85 8.79 -32.02
N SER A 270 34.02 9.49 -32.80
CA SER A 270 32.81 8.92 -33.42
C SER A 270 33.01 8.41 -34.85
N GLY A 271 34.16 8.67 -35.47
CA GLY A 271 34.46 8.20 -36.82
C GLY A 271 35.83 7.53 -36.96
N ILE A 272 36.00 6.77 -38.04
CA ILE A 272 37.28 6.26 -38.54
C ILE A 272 37.32 6.60 -40.04
N ASN A 273 38.37 7.26 -40.51
CA ASN A 273 38.51 7.58 -41.93
C ASN A 273 38.98 6.37 -42.76
N GLN A 274 39.07 6.54 -44.08
CA GLN A 274 39.50 5.47 -45.00
C GLN A 274 40.91 4.92 -44.74
N TYR A 275 41.75 5.64 -44.00
CA TYR A 275 43.11 5.23 -43.62
C TYR A 275 43.16 4.53 -42.25
N GLY A 276 42.01 4.32 -41.60
CA GLY A 276 41.94 3.71 -40.28
C GLY A 276 42.21 4.66 -39.12
N ALA A 277 42.35 5.97 -39.37
CA ALA A 277 42.60 6.95 -38.32
C ALA A 277 41.30 7.41 -37.64
N CYS A 278 41.30 7.52 -36.30
CA CYS A 278 40.21 8.09 -35.54
C CYS A 278 39.93 9.56 -35.98
N VAL A 279 38.67 9.90 -36.22
CA VAL A 279 38.22 11.27 -36.58
C VAL A 279 36.98 11.66 -35.79
N ASP A 280 36.69 12.96 -35.70
CA ASP A 280 35.56 13.54 -34.94
C ASP A 280 35.67 13.28 -33.42
N LYS A 281 36.53 14.05 -32.76
CA LYS A 281 36.74 13.96 -31.29
C LYS A 281 35.46 14.38 -30.56
N VAL A 282 34.93 13.49 -29.71
CA VAL A 282 33.67 13.72 -28.98
C VAL A 282 33.82 13.69 -27.45
N THR A 283 34.91 13.15 -26.92
CA THR A 283 35.15 13.11 -25.47
C THR A 283 36.62 12.98 -25.11
N GLN A 284 36.95 13.30 -23.86
CA GLN A 284 38.26 13.16 -23.25
C GLN A 284 38.11 12.44 -21.90
N MET A 285 38.94 11.43 -21.67
CA MET A 285 38.92 10.61 -20.46
C MET A 285 40.31 10.62 -19.81
N SER A 286 40.35 10.76 -18.48
CA SER A 286 41.59 10.60 -17.71
C SER A 286 41.61 9.23 -17.05
N CYS A 287 42.71 8.50 -17.21
CA CYS A 287 42.84 7.12 -16.74
C CYS A 287 43.38 7.07 -15.31
N ALA A 288 42.64 6.44 -14.40
CA ALA A 288 43.06 6.27 -13.02
C ALA A 288 43.85 4.96 -12.83
N ALA A 289 44.69 4.89 -11.81
CA ALA A 289 45.29 3.61 -11.41
C ALA A 289 44.18 2.61 -11.02
N ALA A 290 44.33 1.34 -11.38
CA ALA A 290 43.45 0.29 -10.89
C ALA A 290 43.46 0.26 -9.36
N LYS A 291 42.29 0.27 -8.72
CA LYS A 291 42.17 0.04 -7.27
C LYS A 291 42.60 -1.40 -7.00
N ARG A 292 43.60 -1.58 -6.13
CA ARG A 292 44.00 -2.90 -5.62
C ARG A 292 42.90 -3.49 -4.75
#